data_AF-A0A6V7IUA8-F1
#
_entry.id   AF-A0A6V7IUA8-F1
#
_cell.length_a   1.000
_cell.length_b   1.000
_cell.length_c   1.000
_cell.angle_alpha   90.00
_cell.angle_beta   90.00
_cell.angle_gamma   90.00
#
_symmetry.space_group_name_H-M   'P 1'
#
loop_
_entity.id
_entity.type
_entity.pdbx_description
1 polymer ?
#
loop_
_entity_poly.entity_id
_entity_poly.type
_entity_poly.pdbx_seq_one_letter_code
_entity_poly.pdbx_strand_id
1 'polypeptide(L)'
;DIDIEIELTANHQGYFELYLCPNNNPKTEATQDCFDKYPLYLSGTEEVKFMIPEDSDKKAVFRYSVTLPPYITCSQCVIQWTYYT
;
A
#
# COMPACT_ATOMS: atom_id res chain seq x y z
N ASP A 1 9.92 2.23 8.66
CA ASP A 1 8.62 1.55 8.52
C ASP A 1 7.50 2.46 8.96
N ILE A 2 6.30 2.20 8.44
CA ILE A 2 5.05 2.86 8.83
C ILE A 2 3.95 1.81 9.00
N ASP A 3 2.98 2.10 9.87
CA ASP A 3 1.81 1.25 10.08
C ASP A 3 0.69 1.60 9.10
N ILE A 4 0.05 0.57 8.56
CA ILE A 4 -1.08 0.65 7.65
C ILE A 4 -2.29 0.02 8.32
N GLU A 5 -3.43 0.70 8.23
CA GLU A 5 -4.72 0.18 8.65
C GLU A 5 -5.71 0.24 7.48
N ILE A 6 -6.30 -0.91 7.13
CA ILE A 6 -7.32 -1.01 6.08
C ILE A 6 -8.58 -1.63 6.70
N GLU A 7 -9.68 -0.90 6.65
CA GLU A 7 -11.01 -1.39 7.02
C GLU A 7 -11.76 -1.85 5.77
N LEU A 8 -12.07 -3.15 5.70
CA LEU A 8 -12.97 -3.70 4.69
C LEU A 8 -14.37 -3.88 5.27
N THR A 9 -15.34 -3.20 4.68
CA THR A 9 -16.78 -3.38 4.99
C THR A 9 -17.42 -4.53 4.20
N ALA A 10 -16.73 -5.02 3.16
CA ALA A 10 -17.03 -6.23 2.42
C ALA A 10 -15.72 -6.91 2.01
N ASN A 11 -15.36 -7.98 2.71
CA ASN A 11 -14.17 -8.76 2.45
C ASN A 11 -14.45 -9.88 1.43
N HIS A 12 -13.75 -9.85 0.30
CA HIS A 12 -13.81 -10.83 -0.78
C HIS A 12 -12.53 -11.66 -0.89
N GLN A 13 -11.67 -11.63 0.16
CA GLN A 13 -10.35 -12.27 0.18
C GLN A 13 -9.42 -11.70 -0.90
N GLY A 14 -8.29 -12.38 -1.15
CA GLY A 14 -7.26 -11.92 -2.08
C GLY A 14 -6.12 -11.21 -1.35
N TYR A 15 -5.68 -10.05 -1.85
CA TYR A 15 -4.51 -9.37 -1.31
C TYR A 15 -4.50 -7.86 -1.54
N PHE A 16 -3.70 -7.17 -0.73
CA PHE A 16 -3.41 -5.74 -0.89
C PHE A 16 -2.00 -5.53 -1.42
N GLU A 17 -1.84 -4.51 -2.25
CA GLU A 17 -0.55 -3.94 -2.59
C GLU A 17 -0.56 -2.43 -2.32
N LEU A 18 0.60 -1.91 -1.97
CA LEU A 18 0.80 -0.49 -1.71
C LEU A 18 2.00 0.02 -2.51
N TYR A 19 1.83 1.18 -3.12
CA TYR A 19 2.86 1.87 -3.89
C TYR A 19 2.91 3.33 -3.50
N LEU A 20 4.08 3.95 -3.61
CA LEU A 20 4.28 5.37 -3.32
C LEU A 20 4.66 6.13 -4.58
N CYS A 21 4.19 7.36 -4.73
CA CYS A 21 4.69 8.28 -5.74
C CYS A 21 5.12 9.60 -5.09
N PRO A 22 6.39 10.04 -5.25
CA PRO A 22 6.85 11.36 -4.79
C PRO A 22 6.36 12.47 -5.73
N ASN A 23 5.05 12.69 -5.78
CA ASN A 23 4.39 13.67 -6.63
C ASN A 23 4.57 15.10 -6.11
N ASN A 24 5.79 15.64 -6.22
CA ASN A 24 6.22 16.95 -5.68
C ASN A 24 5.52 18.20 -6.31
N ASN A 25 4.37 18.02 -6.93
CA ASN A 25 3.54 19.07 -7.51
C ASN A 25 2.05 18.75 -7.34
N PRO A 26 1.31 19.49 -6.48
CA PRO A 26 -0.11 19.22 -6.21
C PRO A 26 -1.05 19.56 -7.34
N LYS A 27 -0.56 20.22 -8.39
CA LYS A 27 -1.35 20.54 -9.59
C LYS A 27 -1.28 19.43 -10.64
N THR A 28 -0.44 18.42 -10.44
CA THR A 28 -0.30 17.27 -11.34
C THR A 28 -0.76 16.01 -10.64
N GLU A 29 -1.41 15.13 -11.40
CA GLU A 29 -1.81 13.82 -10.93
C GLU A 29 -0.61 12.86 -10.89
N ALA A 30 -0.57 11.98 -9.89
CA ALA A 30 0.40 10.91 -9.82
C ALA A 30 0.08 9.84 -10.89
N THR A 31 1.09 9.39 -11.63
CA THR A 31 0.91 8.41 -12.71
C THR A 31 1.19 6.99 -12.26
N GLN A 32 0.65 5.99 -12.96
CA GLN A 32 0.94 4.58 -12.66
C GLN A 32 2.44 4.27 -12.79
N ASP A 33 3.11 4.75 -13.84
CA ASP A 33 4.57 4.63 -14.01
C ASP A 33 5.39 5.22 -12.84
N CYS A 34 4.82 6.15 -12.07
CA CYS A 34 5.46 6.67 -10.86
C CYS A 34 5.34 5.67 -9.71
N PHE A 35 4.13 5.14 -9.48
CA PHE A 35 3.83 4.16 -8.44
C PHE A 35 4.64 2.88 -8.64
N ASP A 36 4.70 2.35 -9.86
CA ASP A 36 5.37 1.10 -10.20
C ASP A 36 6.88 1.11 -9.88
N LYS A 37 7.48 2.29 -9.71
CA LYS A 37 8.90 2.47 -9.32
C LYS A 37 9.14 2.34 -7.83
N TYR A 38 8.12 2.50 -6.99
CA TYR A 38 8.26 2.54 -5.54
C TYR A 38 7.22 1.66 -4.84
N PRO A 39 7.28 0.33 -5.00
CA PRO A 39 6.51 -0.60 -4.18
C PRO A 39 6.86 -0.45 -2.69
N LEU A 40 5.84 -0.59 -1.83
CA LEU A 40 6.02 -0.64 -0.38
C LEU A 40 6.00 -2.11 0.07
N TYR A 41 7.17 -2.60 0.46
CA TYR A 41 7.35 -3.97 0.94
C TYR A 41 6.82 -4.13 2.37
N LEU A 42 6.26 -5.30 2.68
CA LEU A 42 5.90 -5.65 4.06
C LEU A 42 7.17 -5.66 4.92
N SER A 43 7.11 -4.98 6.07
CA SER A 43 8.26 -4.80 6.95
C SER A 43 8.90 -6.14 7.32
N GLY A 44 10.22 -6.22 7.15
CA GLY A 44 11.01 -7.43 7.42
C GLY A 44 10.94 -8.52 6.35
N THR A 45 10.33 -8.24 5.18
CA THR A 45 10.22 -9.19 4.07
C THR A 45 10.56 -8.55 2.72
N GLU A 46 10.61 -9.37 1.66
CA GLU A 46 10.70 -8.91 0.27
C GLU A 46 9.35 -8.98 -0.47
N GLU A 47 8.26 -9.19 0.26
CA GLU A 47 6.91 -9.30 -0.30
C GLU A 47 6.23 -7.93 -0.36
N VAL A 48 5.56 -7.64 -1.47
CA VAL A 48 4.70 -6.45 -1.62
C VAL A 48 3.23 -6.78 -1.31
N LYS A 49 2.87 -8.06 -1.43
CA LYS A 49 1.49 -8.53 -1.31
C LYS A 49 1.17 -8.87 0.13
N PHE A 50 0.29 -8.09 0.75
CA PHE A 50 -0.37 -8.50 1.97
C PHE A 50 -1.49 -9.48 1.64
N MET A 51 -1.27 -10.77 1.88
CA MET A 51 -2.31 -11.80 1.71
C MET A 51 -3.37 -11.66 2.81
N ILE A 52 -4.63 -11.54 2.43
CA ILE A 52 -5.74 -11.56 3.39
C ILE A 52 -5.88 -12.99 3.93
N PRO A 53 -5.85 -13.20 5.26
CA PRO A 53 -6.07 -14.52 5.85
C PRO A 53 -7.42 -15.11 5.42
N GLU A 54 -7.44 -16.38 4.99
CA GLU A 54 -8.65 -17.03 4.46
C GLU A 54 -9.78 -17.12 5.49
N ASP A 55 -9.43 -17.16 6.78
CA ASP A 55 -10.32 -17.22 7.93
C ASP A 55 -10.81 -15.86 8.42
N SER A 56 -10.46 -14.77 7.72
CA SER A 56 -10.89 -13.42 8.07
C SER A 56 -12.41 -13.21 7.92
N ASP A 57 -12.96 -12.39 8.81
CA ASP A 57 -14.38 -12.05 8.81
C ASP A 57 -14.81 -11.33 7.52
N LYS A 58 -16.11 -11.41 7.20
CA LYS A 58 -16.73 -10.66 6.09
C LYS A 58 -16.56 -9.14 6.21
N LYS A 59 -16.33 -8.65 7.44
CA LYS A 59 -15.97 -7.27 7.79
C LYS A 59 -14.78 -7.33 8.72
N ALA A 60 -13.68 -6.68 8.35
CA ALA A 60 -12.44 -6.81 9.10
C ALA A 60 -11.59 -5.53 8.99
N VAL A 61 -10.74 -5.34 9.99
CA VAL A 61 -9.68 -4.32 9.98
C VAL A 61 -8.33 -5.03 9.94
N PHE A 62 -7.57 -4.80 8.89
CA PHE A 62 -6.24 -5.35 8.70
C PHE A 62 -5.19 -4.32 9.10
N ARG A 63 -4.25 -4.73 9.95
CA ARG A 63 -3.13 -3.90 10.41
C ARG A 63 -1.82 -4.61 10.10
N TYR A 64 -0.94 -3.93 9.39
CA TYR A 64 0.39 -4.42 9.05
C TYR A 64 1.32 -3.24 8.83
N SER A 65 2.63 -3.48 8.82
CA SER A 65 3.62 -2.43 8.63
C SER A 65 4.32 -2.62 7.29
N VAL A 66 4.63 -1.51 6.61
CA VAL A 66 5.40 -1.49 5.36
C VAL A 66 6.65 -0.64 5.49
N THR A 67 7.65 -0.94 4.68
CA THR A 67 8.90 -0.19 4.61
C THR A 67 8.80 0.90 3.54
N LEU A 68 9.06 2.15 3.94
CA LEU A 68 9.19 3.26 3.00
C LEU A 68 10.49 3.13 2.19
N PRO A 69 10.50 3.51 0.91
CA PRO A 69 11.69 3.41 0.08
C PRO A 69 12.83 4.26 0.67
N PRO A 70 14.06 3.72 0.72
CA PRO A 70 15.18 4.45 1.30
C PRO A 70 15.54 5.66 0.41
N TYR A 71 15.96 6.75 1.05
CA TYR A 71 16.43 7.98 0.39
C TYR A 71 15.39 8.70 -0.48
N ILE A 72 14.12 8.33 -0.41
CA ILE A 72 13.03 9.06 -1.05
C ILE A 72 12.48 10.13 -0.12
N THR A 73 12.42 11.35 -0.62
CA THR A 73 11.79 12.49 0.06
C THR A 73 10.82 13.17 -0.90
N CYS A 74 9.67 13.59 -0.42
CA CYS A 74 8.69 14.33 -1.20
C CYS A 74 8.04 15.46 -0.40
N SER A 75 7.76 16.58 -1.06
CA SER A 75 6.93 17.67 -0.51
C SER A 75 5.44 17.30 -0.53
N GLN A 76 5.06 16.42 -1.44
CA GLN A 76 3.76 15.77 -1.49
C GLN A 76 3.97 14.33 -1.97
N CYS A 77 3.66 13.38 -1.10
CA CYS A 77 3.70 11.96 -1.43
C CYS A 77 2.26 11.47 -1.60
N VAL A 78 2.04 10.60 -2.58
CA VAL A 78 0.76 9.91 -2.77
C VAL A 78 0.99 8.42 -2.55
N ILE A 79 0.09 7.76 -1.83
CA ILE A 79 0.08 6.32 -1.65
C ILE A 79 -1.10 5.75 -2.44
N GLN A 80 -0.82 4.79 -3.31
CA GLN A 80 -1.84 4.00 -4.01
C GLN A 80 -2.04 2.70 -3.24
N TRP A 81 -3.28 2.43 -2.85
CA TRP A 81 -3.72 1.14 -2.33
C TRP A 81 -4.52 0.43 -3.41
N THR A 82 -4.09 -0.80 -3.75
CA THR A 82 -4.82 -1.67 -4.68
C THR A 82 -5.30 -2.91 -3.94
N TYR A 83 -6.57 -3.23 -4.12
CA TYR A 83 -7.19 -4.45 -3.60
C TYR A 83 -7.52 -5.39 -4.75
N TYR A 84 -6.89 -6.56 -4.76
CA TYR A 84 -7.13 -7.63 -5.71
C TYR A 84 -8.01 -8.70 -5.05
N THR A 85 -9.19 -8.92 -5.62
CA THR A 85 -10.20 -9.91 -5.19
C THR A 85 -10.41 -10.98 -6.23
#